data_AF-A0A139D4A1-F1
#
_entry.id   AF-A0A139D4A1-F1
#
_cell.length_a   1.000
_cell.length_b   1.000
_cell.length_c   1.000
_cell.angle_alpha   90.00
_cell.angle_beta   90.00
_cell.angle_gamma   90.00
#
_symmetry.space_group_name_H-M   'P 1'
#
loop_
_entity.id
_entity.type
_entity.pdbx_description
1 polymer ?
#
loop_
_entity_poly.entity_id
_entity_poly.type
_entity_poly.pdbx_seq_one_letter_code
_entity_poly.pdbx_strand_id
1 'polypeptide(L)'
;MKINNIKPGKIEQYYNQLKQNQKKTVEGSKNDQIKISSQAKGILTAKAELKNRPQIRIEKVEELKAKLEKDNYQIDSKKIAAKMLKNIK
;
A
#
# COMPACT_ATOMS: atom_id res chain seq x y z
N MET A 1 21.19 -17.81 67.25
CA MET A 1 22.15 -17.99 66.13
C MET A 1 22.18 -16.70 65.32
N LYS A 2 23.37 -16.13 65.07
CA LYS A 2 23.54 -14.89 64.29
C LYS A 2 23.82 -15.26 62.82
N ILE A 3 22.97 -14.82 61.89
CA ILE A 3 23.12 -15.09 60.45
C ILE A 3 23.87 -13.91 59.82
N ASN A 4 25.21 -13.92 59.88
CA ASN A 4 26.01 -12.86 59.28
C ASN A 4 27.02 -13.44 58.30
N ASN A 5 26.56 -13.80 57.10
CA ASN A 5 27.46 -14.08 55.98
C ASN A 5 26.86 -13.71 54.62
N ILE A 6 26.22 -12.53 54.54
CA ILE A 6 25.71 -12.02 53.27
C ILE A 6 26.80 -11.12 52.67
N LYS A 7 27.53 -11.65 51.68
CA LYS A 7 28.59 -10.92 50.98
C LYS A 7 27.94 -9.80 50.14
N PRO A 8 28.23 -8.52 50.39
CA PRO A 8 27.50 -7.39 49.79
C PRO A 8 27.55 -7.38 48.26
N GLY A 9 28.70 -7.74 47.66
CA GLY A 9 28.82 -7.82 46.20
C GLY A 9 27.94 -8.87 45.52
N LYS A 10 27.53 -9.92 46.24
CA LYS A 10 26.63 -10.95 45.69
C LYS A 10 25.18 -10.47 45.61
N ILE A 11 24.81 -9.58 46.54
CA ILE A 11 23.49 -8.95 46.60
C ILE A 11 23.37 -7.93 45.47
N GLU A 12 24.40 -7.10 45.26
CA GLU A 12 24.44 -6.14 44.15
C GLU A 12 24.36 -6.82 42.78
N GLN A 13 25.07 -7.93 42.59
CA GLN A 13 24.98 -8.75 41.38
C GLN A 13 23.55 -9.28 41.15
N TYR A 14 22.90 -9.76 42.20
CA TYR A 14 21.51 -10.23 42.15
C TYR A 14 20.53 -9.11 41.79
N TYR A 15 20.67 -7.92 42.40
CA TYR A 15 19.86 -6.74 42.05
C TYR A 15 20.09 -6.28 40.61
N ASN A 16 21.33 -6.34 40.11
CA ASN A 16 21.66 -5.98 38.73
C ASN A 16 21.10 -7.00 37.72
N GLN A 17 21.08 -8.28 38.07
CA GLN A 17 20.48 -9.34 37.26
C GLN A 17 18.95 -9.20 37.18
N LEU A 18 18.29 -8.84 38.28
CA LEU A 18 16.86 -8.51 38.29
C LEU A 18 16.55 -7.29 37.39
N LYS A 19 17.37 -6.23 37.43
CA LYS A 19 17.23 -5.06 36.55
C LYS A 19 17.44 -5.39 35.06
N GLN A 20 18.38 -6.29 34.73
CA GLN A 20 18.58 -6.75 33.35
C GLN A 20 17.41 -7.61 32.86
N ASN A 21 16.82 -8.43 33.73
CA ASN A 21 15.65 -9.25 33.39
C ASN A 21 14.37 -8.41 33.19
N GLN A 22 14.22 -7.29 33.91
CA GLN A 22 13.12 -6.34 33.70
C GLN A 22 13.24 -5.56 32.37
N LYS A 23 14.45 -5.33 31.86
CA LYS A 23 14.65 -4.74 30.51
C LYS A 23 14.39 -5.71 29.36
N LYS A 24 14.32 -7.03 29.62
CA LYS A 24 14.09 -8.07 28.61
C LYS A 24 12.62 -8.45 28.39
N THR A 25 11.67 -7.76 29.04
CA THR A 25 10.22 -7.99 28.83
C THR A 25 9.59 -6.97 27.89
N VAL A 26 10.33 -6.48 26.88
CA VAL A 26 9.77 -5.71 25.75
C VAL A 26 10.16 -6.34 24.40
N GLU A 27 10.60 -7.61 24.38
CA GLU A 27 10.87 -8.36 23.13
C GLU A 27 9.71 -9.29 22.73
N GLY A 28 8.48 -8.95 23.13
CA GLY A 28 7.34 -9.85 22.97
C GLY A 28 6.01 -9.20 22.66
N SER A 29 5.96 -7.92 22.24
CA SER A 29 4.78 -7.49 21.49
C SER A 29 4.97 -8.03 20.08
N LYS A 30 4.27 -9.12 19.75
CA LYS A 30 4.01 -9.45 18.35
C LYS A 30 3.20 -8.29 17.80
N ASN A 31 3.91 -7.24 17.37
CA ASN A 31 3.31 -6.10 16.71
C ASN A 31 2.68 -6.65 15.44
N ASP A 32 1.35 -6.73 15.40
CA ASP A 32 0.63 -7.11 14.20
C ASP A 32 1.06 -6.18 13.07
N GLN A 33 1.76 -6.74 12.08
CA GLN A 33 2.27 -6.00 10.92
C GLN A 33 1.22 -6.06 9.82
N ILE A 34 0.52 -4.96 9.58
CA ILE A 34 -0.36 -4.82 8.41
C ILE A 34 0.54 -4.51 7.21
N LYS A 35 0.62 -5.44 6.24
CA LYS A 35 1.36 -5.25 4.97
C LYS A 35 0.38 -5.17 3.81
N ILE A 36 0.52 -4.16 2.97
CA ILE A 36 -0.21 -4.05 1.70
C ILE A 36 0.28 -5.17 0.76
N SER A 37 -0.65 -5.88 0.13
CA SER A 37 -0.32 -6.93 -0.84
C SER A 37 0.49 -6.38 -2.01
N SER A 38 1.34 -7.20 -2.62
CA SER A 38 2.15 -6.82 -3.79
C SER A 38 1.28 -6.29 -4.93
N GLN A 39 0.14 -6.93 -5.18
CA GLN A 39 -0.84 -6.50 -6.18
C GLN A 39 -1.42 -5.12 -5.86
N ALA A 40 -1.80 -4.87 -4.61
CA ALA A 40 -2.34 -3.57 -4.21
C ALA A 40 -1.29 -2.45 -4.35
N LYS A 41 -0.01 -2.73 -4.06
CA LYS A 41 1.08 -1.77 -4.34
C LYS A 41 1.17 -1.44 -5.83
N GLY A 42 1.10 -2.44 -6.72
CA GLY A 42 1.10 -2.21 -8.17
C GLY A 42 -0.09 -1.38 -8.67
N ILE A 43 -1.27 -1.56 -8.09
CA ILE A 43 -2.43 -0.72 -8.41
C ILE A 43 -2.22 0.73 -7.96
N LEU A 44 -1.62 0.95 -6.78
CA LEU A 44 -1.35 2.29 -6.27
C LEU A 44 -0.33 3.05 -7.13
N THR A 45 0.74 2.38 -7.57
CA THR A 45 1.74 2.99 -8.47
C THR A 45 1.11 3.33 -9.82
N ALA A 46 0.36 2.40 -10.42
CA ALA A 46 -0.34 2.66 -11.67
C ALA A 46 -1.34 3.81 -11.55
N LYS A 47 -2.08 3.91 -10.44
CA LYS A 47 -2.98 5.05 -10.18
C LYS A 47 -2.23 6.38 -10.05
N ALA A 48 -1.06 6.39 -9.42
CA ALA A 48 -0.25 7.59 -9.30
C ALA A 48 0.27 8.05 -10.66
N GLU A 49 0.74 7.12 -11.50
CA GLU A 49 1.18 7.43 -12.87
C GLU A 49 0.03 7.93 -13.75
N LEU A 50 -1.17 7.37 -13.62
CA LEU A 50 -2.35 7.82 -14.35
C LEU A 50 -2.75 9.26 -14.01
N LYS A 51 -2.54 9.72 -12.77
CA LYS A 51 -2.82 11.13 -12.38
C LYS A 51 -1.92 12.13 -13.09
N ASN A 52 -0.68 11.73 -13.41
CA ASN A 52 0.29 12.59 -14.07
C ASN A 52 0.08 12.67 -15.60
N ARG A 53 -0.81 11.82 -16.15
CA ARG A 53 -1.11 11.83 -17.58
C ARG A 53 -2.15 12.90 -17.90
N PRO A 54 -2.08 13.49 -19.11
CA PRO A 54 -3.08 14.47 -19.53
C PRO A 54 -4.46 13.84 -19.56
N GLN A 55 -5.44 14.56 -19.02
CA GLN A 55 -6.83 14.11 -18.98
C GLN A 55 -7.42 13.93 -20.38
N ILE A 56 -6.92 14.70 -21.36
CA ILE A 56 -7.33 14.66 -22.75
C ILE A 56 -6.18 14.10 -23.59
N ARG A 57 -6.48 13.09 -24.41
CA ARG A 57 -5.56 12.54 -25.40
C ARG A 57 -5.71 13.30 -26.72
N ILE A 58 -5.00 14.42 -26.85
CA ILE A 58 -5.10 15.35 -27.99
C ILE A 58 -4.92 14.62 -29.33
N GLU A 59 -3.88 13.79 -29.46
CA GLU A 59 -3.58 12.99 -30.67
C GLU A 59 -4.79 12.17 -31.15
N LYS A 60 -5.52 11.54 -30.21
CA LYS A 60 -6.69 10.72 -30.54
C LYS A 60 -7.86 11.58 -31.00
N VAL A 61 -8.01 12.77 -30.42
CA VAL A 61 -9.05 13.73 -30.83
C VAL A 61 -8.78 14.22 -32.26
N GLU A 62 -7.54 14.58 -32.56
CA GLU A 62 -7.12 15.02 -33.89
C GLU A 62 -7.31 13.92 -34.94
N GLU A 63 -6.92 12.67 -34.62
CA GLU A 63 -7.14 11.53 -35.50
C GLU A 63 -8.63 11.33 -35.84
N LEU A 64 -9.50 11.45 -34.83
CA LEU A 64 -10.94 11.31 -35.02
C LEU A 64 -11.53 12.48 -35.83
N LYS A 65 -11.07 13.71 -35.59
CA LYS A 65 -11.45 14.89 -36.38
C LYS A 65 -11.07 14.72 -37.85
N ALA A 66 -9.83 14.32 -38.12
CA ALA A 66 -9.36 14.10 -39.48
C ALA A 66 -10.13 12.99 -40.22
N LYS A 67 -10.55 11.94 -39.51
CA LYS A 67 -11.42 10.89 -40.07
C LYS A 67 -12.81 11.40 -40.42
N LEU A 68 -13.35 12.30 -39.60
CA LEU A 68 -14.65 12.92 -39.82
C LEU A 68 -14.61 13.89 -41.00
N GLU A 69 -13.57 14.74 -41.10
CA GLU A 69 -13.39 15.68 -42.23
C GLU A 69 -13.23 14.98 -43.58
N LYS A 70 -12.67 13.76 -43.59
CA LYS A 70 -12.47 12.95 -44.79
C LYS A 70 -13.68 12.05 -45.11
N ASP A 71 -14.81 12.21 -44.41
CA ASP A 71 -15.99 11.34 -44.46
C ASP A 71 -15.67 9.83 -44.28
N ASN A 72 -14.51 9.50 -43.71
CA ASN A 72 -14.03 8.14 -43.51
C ASN A 72 -14.27 7.65 -42.07
N TYR A 73 -15.27 8.23 -41.41
CA TYR A 73 -15.69 7.81 -40.08
C TYR A 73 -16.99 7.01 -40.17
N GLN A 74 -16.87 5.68 -40.21
CA GLN A 74 -18.02 4.79 -40.27
C GLN A 74 -18.66 4.61 -38.87
N ILE A 75 -19.93 5.00 -38.76
CA ILE A 75 -20.71 4.83 -37.53
C ILE A 75 -21.22 3.39 -37.44
N ASP A 76 -20.83 2.69 -36.37
CA ASP A 76 -21.26 1.32 -36.08
C ASP A 76 -22.40 1.34 -35.04
N SER A 77 -23.62 1.11 -35.51
CA SER A 77 -24.84 1.12 -34.70
C SER A 77 -24.83 0.05 -33.60
N LYS A 78 -24.20 -1.11 -33.84
CA LYS A 78 -24.09 -2.18 -32.82
C LYS A 78 -23.19 -1.73 -31.67
N LYS A 79 -22.07 -1.07 -31.98
CA LYS A 79 -21.17 -0.51 -30.94
C LYS A 79 -21.85 0.57 -30.12
N ILE A 80 -22.71 1.39 -30.72
CA ILE A 80 -23.48 2.41 -30.01
C ILE A 80 -24.45 1.75 -29.02
N ALA A 81 -25.29 0.83 -29.49
CA ALA A 81 -26.25 0.13 -28.64
C ALA A 81 -25.57 -0.64 -27.49
N ALA A 82 -24.46 -1.33 -27.77
CA ALA A 82 -23.69 -2.03 -26.73
C ALA A 82 -23.17 -1.09 -25.64
N LYS A 83 -22.71 0.13 -26.00
CA LYS A 83 -22.25 1.13 -25.02
C LYS A 83 -23.39 1.74 -24.22
N MET A 84 -24.55 1.96 -24.83
CA MET A 84 -25.74 2.43 -24.12
C MET A 84 -26.16 1.42 -23.04
N LEU A 85 -26.26 0.14 -23.41
CA LEU A 85 -26.62 -0.94 -22.47
C LEU A 85 -25.60 -1.13 -21.36
N LYS A 86 -24.30 -0.94 -21.65
CA LYS A 86 -23.23 -1.03 -20.63
C LYS A 86 -23.42 -0.04 -19.47
N ASN A 87 -24.05 1.11 -19.72
CA ASN A 87 -24.25 2.16 -18.72
C ASN A 87 -25.60 2.03 -17.97
N ILE A 88 -26.43 1.04 -18.30
CA ILE A 88 -27.76 0.80 -17.68
C ILE A 88 -27.65 -0.33 -16.63
N LYS A 89 -26.53 -0.41 -15.90
CA LYS A 89 -26.29 -1.41 -14.86
C LYS A 89 -25.98 -0.77 -13.52
#